data_AF-A0A9D3VPH5-F1
#
_entry.id   AF-A0A9D3VPH5-F1
#
_cell.length_a   1.000
_cell.length_b   1.000
_cell.length_c   1.000
_cell.angle_alpha   90.00
_cell.angle_beta   90.00
_cell.angle_gamma   90.00
#
_symmetry.space_group_name_H-M   'P 1'
#
loop_
_entity.id
_entity.type
_entity.pdbx_description
1 polymer ?
#
loop_
_entity_poly.entity_id
_entity_poly.type
_entity_poly.pdbx_seq_one_letter_code
_entity_poly.pdbx_strand_id
1 'polypeptide(L)'
;MGFCEEWIALIMRCITSVKYRVVTNEAKWEEFRPTRGLRQGDPLSPYLFLICAEGFSHLIERANRDGRPLGARVGRSNISVTHLFFADDSILFGEASTERVNTIKGVIKEYEVVSGQKVNFEKLFIYFSGNVEAELKEQVGSTLGVRISNNPEKYLGLPTMVGRRKKQAFNEIRDRFNRLVNNWSIRFLLIGGRERSIWEARSLLEEGVGWRIRNGRSVNIWNDAWIPGAGNGRIQCQQMDIKYSNVSDLIEDGSVTWKQEEMRALFGEDQMQRIVSILLESSESQDVLIWRGRI
;
A
#
# COMPACT_ATOMS: atom_id res chain seq x y z
N MET A 1 20.84 -26.85 -2.38
CA MET A 1 20.34 -25.85 -3.36
C MET A 1 20.83 -26.11 -4.79
N GLY A 2 21.96 -26.80 -5.01
CA GLY A 2 22.27 -27.37 -6.35
C GLY A 2 22.71 -26.37 -7.42
N PHE A 3 23.13 -25.16 -7.03
CA PHE A 3 23.67 -24.17 -7.97
C PHE A 3 25.00 -24.64 -8.57
N CYS A 4 25.22 -24.39 -9.86
CA CYS A 4 26.49 -24.72 -10.51
C CYS A 4 27.62 -23.78 -10.05
N GLU A 5 28.86 -24.29 -10.07
CA GLU A 5 30.04 -23.56 -9.58
C GLU A 5 30.28 -22.24 -10.33
N GLU A 6 30.03 -22.23 -11.64
CA GLU A 6 30.17 -21.04 -12.49
C GLU A 6 29.23 -19.91 -12.04
N TRP A 7 27.96 -20.25 -11.77
CA TRP A 7 26.98 -19.28 -11.28
C TRP A 7 27.36 -18.76 -9.90
N ILE A 8 27.78 -19.65 -8.99
CA ILE A 8 28.27 -19.25 -7.66
C ILE A 8 29.45 -18.30 -7.81
N ALA A 9 30.40 -18.59 -8.68
CA ALA A 9 31.57 -17.73 -8.92
C ALA A 9 31.17 -16.35 -9.46
N LEU A 10 30.18 -16.25 -10.36
CA LEU A 10 29.67 -14.98 -10.86
C LEU A 10 29.02 -14.14 -9.76
N ILE A 11 28.16 -14.76 -8.95
CA ILE A 11 27.51 -14.09 -7.82
C ILE A 11 28.55 -13.62 -6.80
N MET A 12 29.51 -14.49 -6.44
CA MET A 12 30.56 -14.14 -5.50
C MET A 12 31.48 -13.03 -6.00
N ARG A 13 31.73 -12.95 -7.32
CA ARG A 13 32.44 -11.79 -7.91
C ARG A 13 31.67 -10.49 -7.68
N CYS A 14 30.35 -10.48 -7.93
CA CYS A 14 29.52 -9.30 -7.70
C CYS A 14 29.51 -8.85 -6.24
N ILE A 15 29.48 -9.79 -5.29
CA ILE A 15 29.44 -9.48 -3.85
C ILE A 15 30.81 -9.01 -3.35
N THR A 16 31.90 -9.67 -3.75
CA THR A 16 33.26 -9.41 -3.21
C THR A 16 33.99 -8.26 -3.88
N SER A 17 33.57 -7.83 -5.07
CA SER A 17 34.18 -6.68 -5.77
C SER A 17 33.75 -5.32 -5.23
N VAL A 18 32.69 -5.26 -4.41
CA VAL A 18 32.12 -4.01 -3.91
C VAL A 18 33.11 -3.31 -2.98
N LYS A 19 33.19 -1.99 -3.11
CA LYS A 19 33.94 -1.11 -2.21
C LYS A 19 33.04 0.04 -1.78
N TYR A 20 33.18 0.45 -0.53
CA TYR A 20 32.41 1.53 0.05
C TYR A 20 33.30 2.71 0.39
N ARG A 21 32.69 3.89 0.29
CA ARG A 21 33.26 5.14 0.77
C ARG A 21 32.18 5.88 1.54
N VAL A 22 32.48 6.20 2.80
CA VAL A 22 31.58 7.01 3.63
C VAL A 22 31.87 8.48 3.34
N VAL A 23 30.80 9.25 3.11
CA VAL A 23 30.88 10.70 2.93
C VAL A 23 30.12 11.34 4.08
N THR A 24 30.82 12.05 4.95
CA THR A 24 30.22 12.82 6.05
C THR A 24 30.69 14.26 5.96
N ASN A 25 29.79 15.24 6.07
CA ASN A 25 30.09 16.66 6.03
C ASN A 25 31.02 17.05 4.87
N GLU A 26 30.73 16.55 3.67
CA GLU A 26 31.51 16.76 2.43
C GLU A 26 32.94 16.18 2.42
N ALA A 27 33.41 15.63 3.53
CA ALA A 27 34.66 14.90 3.63
C ALA A 27 34.49 13.44 3.19
N LYS A 28 35.37 13.01 2.28
CA LYS A 28 35.43 11.63 1.78
C LYS A 28 36.38 10.82 2.65
N TRP A 29 35.87 9.76 3.28
CA TRP A 29 36.68 8.82 4.04
C TRP A 29 37.45 7.88 3.11
N GLU A 30 38.37 7.11 3.68
CA GLU A 30 39.09 6.07 2.95
C GLU A 30 38.14 4.99 2.42
N GLU A 31 38.53 4.39 1.30
CA GLU A 31 37.79 3.30 0.69
C GLU A 31 38.00 2.02 1.50
N PHE A 32 36.91 1.34 1.86
CA PHE A 32 36.98 0.05 2.56
C PHE A 32 36.15 -1.02 1.85
N ARG A 33 36.56 -2.28 2.03
CA ARG A 33 35.84 -3.44 1.51
C ARG A 33 34.96 -4.03 2.61
N PRO A 34 33.66 -4.24 2.36
CA PRO A 34 32.81 -4.91 3.31
C PRO A 34 33.23 -6.38 3.45
N THR A 35 33.21 -6.89 4.68
CA THR A 35 33.37 -8.33 4.94
C THR A 35 32.04 -9.07 5.00
N ARG A 36 30.93 -8.33 5.17
CA ARG A 36 29.57 -8.86 5.31
C ARG A 36 28.54 -7.90 4.73
N GLY A 37 27.37 -8.44 4.41
CA GLY A 37 26.22 -7.69 3.93
C GLY A 37 26.19 -7.54 2.42
N LEU A 38 24.99 -7.26 1.91
CA LEU A 38 24.73 -7.00 0.50
C LEU A 38 24.60 -5.50 0.27
N ARG A 39 24.91 -5.04 -0.93
CA ARG A 39 24.83 -3.63 -1.29
C ARG A 39 23.37 -3.17 -1.32
N GLN A 40 23.03 -2.17 -0.51
CA GLN A 40 21.71 -1.54 -0.57
C GLN A 40 21.55 -0.75 -1.87
N GLY A 41 20.37 -0.88 -2.50
CA GLY A 41 20.07 -0.26 -3.81
C GLY A 41 20.64 -1.03 -5.01
N ASP A 42 21.31 -2.15 -4.79
CA ASP A 42 21.71 -3.06 -5.87
C ASP A 42 20.50 -3.93 -6.27
N PRO A 43 20.16 -4.03 -7.57
CA PRO A 43 19.04 -4.84 -8.04
C PRO A 43 19.19 -6.34 -7.72
N LEU A 44 20.40 -6.85 -7.52
CA LEU A 44 20.64 -8.27 -7.23
C LEU A 44 20.45 -8.62 -5.74
N SER A 45 20.71 -7.67 -4.85
CA SER A 45 20.67 -7.89 -3.39
C SER A 45 19.35 -8.46 -2.87
N PRO A 46 18.16 -8.01 -3.32
CA PRO A 46 16.89 -8.59 -2.88
C PRO A 46 16.75 -10.07 -3.22
N TYR A 47 17.20 -10.49 -4.41
CA TYR A 47 17.11 -11.89 -4.84
C TYR A 47 18.07 -12.78 -4.06
N LEU A 48 19.28 -12.30 -3.80
CA LEU A 48 20.25 -13.02 -2.97
C LEU A 48 19.74 -13.19 -1.53
N PHE A 49 19.06 -12.17 -1.00
CA PHE A 49 18.41 -12.26 0.30
C PHE A 49 17.32 -13.35 0.33
N LEU A 50 16.49 -13.42 -0.72
CA LEU A 50 15.46 -14.48 -0.85
C LEU A 50 16.08 -15.88 -0.93
N ILE A 51 17.22 -16.05 -1.61
CA ILE A 51 17.94 -17.33 -1.66
C ILE A 51 18.43 -17.75 -0.27
N CYS A 52 18.87 -16.80 0.57
CA CYS A 52 19.20 -17.11 1.96
C CYS A 52 17.97 -17.55 2.76
N ALA A 53 16.84 -16.85 2.60
CA ALA A 53 15.57 -17.22 3.25
C ALA A 53 15.07 -18.61 2.80
N GLU A 54 15.27 -18.97 1.53
CA GLU A 54 14.96 -20.30 1.00
C GLU A 54 15.76 -21.41 1.70
N GLY A 55 17.00 -21.12 2.08
CA GLY A 55 17.81 -22.01 2.92
C GLY A 55 17.17 -22.26 4.28
N PHE A 56 16.52 -21.26 4.87
CA PHE A 56 15.78 -21.42 6.12
C PHE A 56 14.52 -22.28 5.93
N SER A 57 13.77 -22.08 4.83
CA SER A 57 12.64 -22.94 4.46
C SER A 57 13.06 -24.41 4.37
N HIS A 58 14.19 -24.68 3.73
CA HIS A 58 14.75 -26.03 3.60
C HIS A 58 15.11 -26.66 4.95
N LEU A 59 15.62 -25.89 5.92
CA LEU A 59 15.90 -26.41 7.26
C LEU A 59 14.61 -26.80 8.00
N ILE A 60 13.54 -26.00 7.85
CA ILE A 60 12.22 -26.31 8.41
C ILE A 60 11.64 -27.57 7.78
N GLU A 61 11.72 -27.69 6.44
CA GLU A 61 11.27 -28.90 5.74
C GLU A 61 12.07 -30.14 6.11
N ARG A 62 13.39 -29.99 6.30
CA ARG A 62 14.25 -31.08 6.75
C ARG A 62 13.83 -31.56 8.13
N ALA A 63 13.58 -30.65 9.08
CA ALA A 63 13.08 -31.02 10.39
C ALA A 63 11.75 -31.82 10.30
N ASN A 64 10.86 -31.45 9.38
CA ASN A 64 9.63 -32.20 9.12
C ASN A 64 9.90 -33.62 8.59
N ARG A 65 10.85 -33.78 7.66
CA ARG A 65 11.25 -35.08 7.10
C ARG A 65 11.91 -35.97 8.16
N ASP A 66 12.67 -35.37 9.07
CA ASP A 66 13.38 -36.04 10.16
C ASP A 66 12.45 -36.41 11.35
N GLY A 67 11.12 -36.34 11.16
CA GLY A 67 10.14 -36.73 12.16
C GLY A 67 9.87 -35.69 13.24
N ARG A 68 10.30 -34.43 13.05
CA ARG A 68 10.06 -33.30 13.96
C ARG A 68 9.12 -32.28 13.31
N PRO A 69 7.81 -32.60 13.19
CA PRO A 69 6.88 -31.80 12.41
C PRO A 69 6.63 -30.41 13.03
N LEU A 70 7.02 -29.40 12.28
CA LEU A 70 6.69 -27.99 12.45
C LEU A 70 5.46 -27.62 11.61
N GLY A 71 4.85 -26.49 11.92
CA GLY A 71 3.66 -25.99 11.24
C GLY A 71 2.37 -26.13 12.03
N ALA A 72 1.40 -25.33 11.62
CA ALA A 72 0.03 -25.37 12.10
C ALA A 72 -0.90 -25.84 10.98
N ARG A 73 -1.87 -26.68 11.33
CA ARG A 73 -2.91 -27.14 10.41
C ARG A 73 -4.03 -26.12 10.31
N VAL A 74 -4.39 -25.75 9.08
CA VAL A 74 -5.40 -24.72 8.80
C VAL A 74 -6.51 -25.29 7.93
N GLY A 75 -7.75 -25.01 8.34
CA GLY A 75 -8.95 -25.31 7.56
C GLY A 75 -9.37 -26.78 7.56
N ARG A 76 -10.52 -27.04 6.94
CA ARG A 76 -11.08 -28.41 6.81
C ARG A 76 -10.25 -29.31 5.90
N SER A 77 -9.49 -28.71 4.99
CA SER A 77 -8.56 -29.38 4.07
C SER A 77 -7.24 -29.78 4.73
N ASN A 78 -7.03 -29.48 6.01
CA ASN A 78 -5.87 -29.89 6.79
C ASN A 78 -4.52 -29.47 6.18
N ILE A 79 -4.47 -28.27 5.58
CA ILE A 79 -3.25 -27.73 4.98
C ILE A 79 -2.28 -27.38 6.11
N SER A 80 -1.06 -27.92 6.06
CA SER A 80 0.01 -27.55 6.98
C SER A 80 0.71 -26.29 6.49
N VAL A 81 0.67 -25.23 7.30
CA VAL A 81 1.41 -23.98 7.05
C VAL A 81 2.53 -23.91 8.08
N THR A 82 3.77 -23.76 7.62
CA THR A 82 4.95 -23.71 8.49
C THR A 82 5.50 -22.31 8.65
N HIS A 83 5.56 -21.52 7.57
CA HIS A 83 6.16 -20.20 7.58
C HIS A 83 5.55 -19.29 6.49
N LEU A 84 5.72 -17.99 6.67
CA LEU A 84 5.45 -16.94 5.69
C LEU A 84 6.62 -15.95 5.74
N PHE A 85 7.38 -15.88 4.65
CA PHE A 85 8.51 -14.97 4.53
C PHE A 85 8.19 -13.82 3.59
N PHE A 86 8.46 -12.60 4.03
CA PHE A 86 8.41 -11.41 3.20
C PHE A 86 9.60 -10.52 3.53
N ALA A 87 10.60 -10.49 2.64
CA ALA A 87 11.85 -9.80 2.90
C ALA A 87 12.38 -10.13 4.32
N ASP A 88 12.66 -9.11 5.14
CA ASP A 88 13.16 -9.25 6.50
C ASP A 88 12.09 -9.67 7.53
N ASP A 89 10.80 -9.59 7.19
CA ASP A 89 9.70 -9.93 8.08
C ASP A 89 9.25 -11.40 7.88
N SER A 90 9.48 -12.22 8.91
CA SER A 90 9.18 -13.65 8.90
C SER A 90 8.16 -14.03 9.96
N ILE A 91 7.14 -14.80 9.58
CA ILE A 91 6.20 -15.43 10.51
C ILE A 91 6.39 -16.94 10.46
N LEU A 92 6.50 -17.56 11.63
CA LEU A 92 6.50 -19.01 11.79
C LEU A 92 5.20 -19.46 12.43
N PHE A 93 4.66 -20.57 11.94
CA PHE A 93 3.44 -21.19 12.44
C PHE A 93 3.77 -22.53 13.08
N GLY A 94 3.11 -22.83 14.18
CA GLY A 94 3.33 -24.06 14.93
C GLY A 94 2.29 -24.26 16.01
N GLU A 95 2.11 -25.50 16.43
CA GLU A 95 1.33 -25.81 17.63
C GLU A 95 2.14 -25.46 18.89
N ALA A 96 1.44 -24.93 19.90
CA ALA A 96 2.05 -24.60 21.18
C ALA A 96 2.42 -25.90 21.92
N SER A 97 3.71 -26.27 21.85
CA SER A 97 4.28 -27.41 22.57
C SER A 97 5.76 -27.14 22.81
N THR A 98 6.25 -27.50 23.99
CA THR A 98 7.66 -27.35 24.39
C THR A 98 8.59 -28.10 23.42
N GLU A 99 8.19 -29.27 22.92
CA GLU A 99 8.98 -30.07 21.96
C GLU A 99 9.14 -29.35 20.61
N ARG A 100 8.04 -28.82 20.07
CA ARG A 100 8.04 -28.11 18.78
C ARG A 100 8.82 -26.81 18.86
N VAL A 101 8.68 -26.11 19.98
CA VAL A 101 9.40 -24.88 20.28
C VAL A 101 10.91 -25.11 20.37
N ASN A 102 11.33 -26.21 21.00
CA ASN A 102 12.73 -26.61 21.01
C ASN A 102 13.25 -26.96 19.60
N THR A 103 12.40 -27.58 18.77
CA THR A 103 12.74 -27.84 17.36
C THR A 103 12.94 -26.55 16.58
N ILE A 104 12.03 -25.58 16.71
CA ILE A 104 12.16 -24.24 16.08
C ILE A 104 13.45 -23.57 16.53
N LYS A 105 13.74 -23.59 17.83
CA LYS A 105 14.97 -23.03 18.39
C LYS A 105 16.22 -23.69 17.80
N GLY A 106 16.22 -25.01 17.61
CA GLY A 106 17.29 -25.74 16.96
C GLY A 106 17.48 -25.34 15.50
N VAL A 107 16.40 -25.24 14.73
CA VAL A 107 16.41 -24.83 13.32
C VAL A 107 16.91 -23.38 13.17
N ILE A 108 16.44 -22.46 14.01
CA ILE A 108 16.97 -21.09 14.06
C ILE A 108 18.47 -21.12 14.35
N LYS A 109 18.91 -21.92 15.32
CA LYS A 109 20.32 -21.96 15.70
C LYS A 109 21.22 -22.49 14.58
N GLU A 110 20.77 -23.55 13.90
CA GLU A 110 21.45 -24.09 12.72
C GLU A 110 21.52 -23.05 11.60
N TYR A 111 20.42 -22.35 11.35
CA TYR A 111 20.40 -21.26 10.38
C TYR A 111 21.37 -20.14 10.73
N GLU A 112 21.45 -19.70 12.00
CA GLU A 112 22.41 -18.67 12.43
C GLU A 112 23.86 -19.08 12.19
N VAL A 113 24.18 -20.36 12.43
CA VAL A 113 25.53 -20.91 12.24
C VAL A 113 25.89 -21.00 10.77
N VAL A 114 24.98 -21.49 9.93
CA VAL A 114 25.23 -21.71 8.49
C VAL A 114 25.19 -20.41 7.70
N SER A 115 24.22 -19.54 7.96
CA SER A 115 24.06 -18.28 7.21
C SER A 115 24.92 -17.14 7.75
N GLY A 116 25.35 -17.21 9.02
CA GLY A 116 25.98 -16.10 9.73
C GLY A 116 25.04 -14.93 10.05
N GLN A 117 23.76 -15.03 9.70
CA GLN A 117 22.73 -14.05 10.07
C GLN A 117 22.29 -14.31 11.51
N LYS A 118 22.16 -13.25 12.31
CA LYS A 118 21.66 -13.38 13.69
C LYS A 118 20.22 -12.94 13.75
N VAL A 119 19.43 -13.68 14.53
CA VAL A 119 18.04 -13.32 14.76
C VAL A 119 17.97 -12.22 15.82
N ASN A 120 17.13 -11.22 15.57
CA ASN A 120 16.89 -10.15 16.53
C ASN A 120 15.77 -10.57 17.50
N PHE A 121 16.16 -11.09 18.66
CA PHE A 121 15.23 -11.52 19.71
C PHE A 121 14.43 -10.37 20.34
N GLU A 122 14.88 -9.12 20.24
CA GLU A 122 14.12 -7.97 20.75
C GLU A 122 12.91 -7.64 19.88
N LYS A 123 13.01 -7.90 18.57
CA LYS A 123 11.91 -7.74 17.61
C LYS A 123 11.01 -8.97 17.52
N LEU A 124 11.47 -10.11 18.02
CA LEU A 124 10.67 -11.34 18.02
C LEU A 124 9.62 -11.32 19.12
N PHE A 125 8.41 -11.72 18.74
CA PHE A 125 7.31 -11.98 19.66
C PHE A 125 6.61 -13.29 19.28
N ILE A 126 5.91 -13.87 20.24
CA ILE A 126 5.02 -15.02 20.01
C ILE A 126 3.58 -14.60 20.28
N TYR A 127 2.70 -15.08 19.40
CA TYR A 127 1.26 -15.06 19.59
C TYR A 127 0.73 -16.45 19.84
N PHE A 128 -0.15 -16.56 20.82
CA PHE A 128 -0.85 -17.79 21.14
C PHE A 128 -2.33 -17.65 20.82
N SER A 129 -2.96 -18.76 20.42
CA SER A 129 -4.41 -18.82 20.32
C SER A 129 -5.05 -18.75 21.71
N GLY A 130 -6.34 -18.41 21.76
CA GLY A 130 -7.10 -18.31 23.02
C GLY A 130 -7.20 -19.62 23.81
N ASN A 131 -6.88 -20.76 23.18
CA ASN A 131 -7.03 -22.09 23.74
C ASN A 131 -5.76 -22.63 24.41
N VAL A 132 -4.70 -21.83 24.51
CA VAL A 132 -3.43 -22.23 25.14
C VAL A 132 -3.43 -21.80 26.62
N GLU A 133 -3.07 -22.73 27.51
CA GLU A 133 -2.96 -22.49 28.95
C GLU A 133 -1.85 -21.48 29.29
N ALA A 134 -2.05 -20.68 30.34
CA ALA A 134 -1.10 -19.63 30.72
C ALA A 134 0.29 -20.17 31.08
N GLU A 135 0.34 -21.31 31.79
CA GLU A 135 1.60 -21.98 32.15
C GLU A 135 2.39 -22.39 30.90
N LEU A 136 1.73 -23.01 29.92
CA LEU A 136 2.36 -23.41 28.67
C LEU A 136 2.87 -22.19 27.87
N LYS A 137 2.14 -21.06 27.89
CA LYS A 137 2.61 -19.82 27.24
C LYS A 137 3.92 -19.33 27.84
N GLU A 138 4.02 -19.31 29.17
CA GLU A 138 5.21 -18.87 29.89
C GLU A 138 6.40 -19.82 29.66
N GLN A 139 6.16 -21.14 29.68
CA GLN A 139 7.17 -22.14 29.35
C GLN A 139 7.71 -21.98 27.92
N VAL A 140 6.81 -21.76 26.94
CA VAL A 140 7.21 -21.56 25.54
C VAL A 140 7.96 -20.22 25.37
N GLY A 141 7.46 -19.15 25.98
CA GLY A 141 8.10 -17.82 25.92
C GLY A 141 9.50 -17.82 26.51
N SER A 142 9.68 -18.45 27.67
CA SER A 142 11.00 -18.60 28.32
C SER A 142 11.95 -19.49 27.52
N THR A 143 11.47 -20.56 26.92
CA THR A 143 12.29 -21.47 26.10
C THR A 143 12.88 -20.78 24.88
N LEU A 144 12.09 -19.99 24.16
CA LEU A 144 12.55 -19.22 23.00
C LEU A 144 13.25 -17.91 23.37
N GLY A 145 13.04 -17.40 24.59
CA GLY A 145 13.62 -16.13 25.06
C GLY A 145 12.99 -14.92 24.37
N VAL A 146 11.70 -14.99 24.07
CA VAL A 146 10.97 -13.97 23.28
C VAL A 146 9.77 -13.44 24.04
N ARG A 147 9.34 -12.22 23.69
CA ARG A 147 8.23 -11.56 24.35
C ARG A 147 6.91 -12.21 23.94
N ILE A 148 6.07 -12.52 24.92
CA ILE A 148 4.69 -12.94 24.66
C ILE A 148 3.89 -11.67 24.46
N SER A 149 3.30 -11.52 23.27
CA SER A 149 2.45 -10.37 22.97
C SER A 149 0.99 -10.81 22.94
N ASN A 150 0.13 -10.03 23.60
CA ASN A 150 -1.31 -10.28 23.64
C ASN A 150 -2.05 -9.60 22.49
N ASN A 151 -1.38 -8.70 21.75
CA ASN A 151 -1.98 -7.95 20.66
C ASN A 151 -1.14 -8.16 19.39
N PRO A 152 -1.69 -8.75 18.31
CA PRO A 152 -1.00 -8.91 17.04
C PRO A 152 -0.52 -7.55 16.53
N GLU A 153 0.79 -7.32 16.59
CA GLU A 153 1.45 -6.22 15.92
C GLU A 153 1.23 -6.35 14.42
N LYS A 154 1.46 -5.26 13.69
CA LYS A 154 1.19 -5.21 12.26
C LYS A 154 2.25 -5.99 11.50
N TYR A 155 1.84 -6.97 10.70
CA TYR A 155 2.70 -7.61 9.70
C TYR A 155 2.51 -6.87 8.37
N LEU A 156 3.59 -6.32 7.81
CA LEU A 156 3.56 -5.49 6.59
C LEU A 156 2.61 -4.28 6.68
N GLY A 157 2.41 -3.74 7.88
CA GLY A 157 1.47 -2.65 8.12
C GLY A 157 -0.01 -3.08 8.15
N LEU A 158 -0.30 -4.38 8.09
CA LEU A 158 -1.62 -4.96 8.23
C LEU A 158 -1.76 -5.64 9.60
N PRO A 159 -2.93 -5.56 10.25
CA PRO A 159 -3.17 -6.27 11.50
C PRO A 159 -3.09 -7.79 11.29
N THR A 160 -2.19 -8.45 12.03
CA THR A 160 -1.90 -9.90 11.89
C THR A 160 -3.08 -10.79 12.32
N MET A 161 -4.04 -10.26 13.09
CA MET A 161 -5.35 -10.89 13.25
C MET A 161 -6.48 -9.92 12.90
N VAL A 162 -7.27 -10.30 11.90
CA VAL A 162 -8.57 -9.70 11.63
C VAL A 162 -9.61 -10.50 12.40
N GLY A 163 -9.98 -10.04 13.59
CA GLY A 163 -11.07 -10.63 14.36
C GLY A 163 -12.43 -10.53 13.64
N ARG A 164 -13.53 -10.87 14.33
CA ARG A 164 -14.90 -10.77 13.76
C ARG A 164 -15.26 -9.36 13.24
N ARG A 165 -14.54 -8.32 13.66
CA ARG A 165 -14.75 -6.91 13.25
C ARG A 165 -13.80 -6.50 12.13
N LYS A 166 -14.02 -7.03 10.93
CA LYS A 166 -13.24 -6.69 9.71
C LYS A 166 -13.11 -5.17 9.48
N LYS A 167 -14.18 -4.39 9.72
CA LYS A 167 -14.18 -2.93 9.54
C LYS A 167 -13.10 -2.19 10.36
N GLN A 168 -12.81 -2.63 11.58
CA GLN A 168 -11.80 -1.96 12.43
C GLN A 168 -10.38 -2.20 11.92
N ALA A 169 -10.07 -3.40 11.43
CA ALA A 169 -8.77 -3.71 10.85
C ALA A 169 -8.46 -2.86 9.59
N PHE A 170 -9.47 -2.58 8.76
CA PHE A 170 -9.30 -1.74 7.56
C PHE A 170 -9.37 -0.23 7.86
N ASN A 171 -9.95 0.18 9.00
CA ASN A 171 -9.97 1.60 9.38
C ASN A 171 -8.55 2.14 9.57
N GLU A 172 -7.61 1.37 10.12
CA GLU A 172 -6.23 1.85 10.26
C GLU A 172 -5.54 2.11 8.91
N ILE A 173 -5.83 1.29 7.90
CA ILE A 173 -5.33 1.46 6.54
C ILE A 173 -5.94 2.71 5.92
N ARG A 174 -7.25 2.89 6.08
CA ARG A 174 -7.97 4.11 5.66
C ARG A 174 -7.39 5.34 6.35
N ASP A 175 -7.12 5.28 7.65
CA ASP A 175 -6.59 6.41 8.41
C ASP A 175 -5.11 6.68 8.04
N ARG A 176 -4.34 5.65 7.64
CA ARG A 176 -2.99 5.83 7.08
C ARG A 176 -3.05 6.45 5.69
N PHE A 177 -3.98 6.01 4.84
CA PHE A 177 -4.23 6.61 3.52
C PHE A 177 -4.64 8.08 3.66
N ASN A 178 -5.61 8.38 4.53
CA ASN A 178 -6.04 9.75 4.82
C ASN A 178 -4.88 10.59 5.39
N ARG A 179 -4.03 10.04 6.26
CA ARG A 179 -2.82 10.73 6.70
C ARG A 179 -1.83 10.96 5.57
N LEU A 180 -1.64 10.01 4.66
CA LEU A 180 -0.78 10.19 3.50
C LEU A 180 -1.33 11.27 2.57
N VAL A 181 -2.63 11.30 2.30
CA VAL A 181 -3.31 12.34 1.50
C VAL A 181 -3.23 13.72 2.18
N ASN A 182 -3.51 13.79 3.48
CA ASN A 182 -3.45 15.04 4.23
C ASN A 182 -2.01 15.54 4.46
N ASN A 183 -1.02 14.64 4.53
CA ASN A 183 0.39 15.04 4.59
C ASN A 183 0.98 15.30 3.21
N TRP A 184 0.41 14.72 2.15
CA TRP A 184 0.73 15.06 0.76
C TRP A 184 0.40 16.52 0.49
N SER A 185 -0.78 17.01 0.91
CA SER A 185 -1.14 18.42 0.75
C SER A 185 -0.18 19.37 1.48
N ILE A 186 0.42 18.94 2.60
CA ILE A 186 1.42 19.72 3.36
C ILE A 186 2.83 19.63 2.73
N ARG A 187 3.23 18.47 2.19
CA ARG A 187 4.56 18.29 1.56
C ARG A 187 4.74 19.05 0.25
N PHE A 188 3.65 19.36 -0.46
CA PHE A 188 3.68 20.21 -1.65
C PHE A 188 4.11 21.66 -1.38
N LEU A 189 4.04 22.13 -0.13
CA LEU A 189 4.42 23.50 0.21
C LEU A 189 5.90 23.69 0.54
N LEU A 190 6.69 22.63 0.77
CA LEU A 190 8.03 22.80 1.35
C LEU A 190 9.21 22.20 0.60
N ILE A 191 9.06 21.33 -0.41
CA ILE A 191 10.24 20.79 -1.12
C ILE A 191 9.97 20.68 -2.62
N GLY A 192 10.45 21.70 -3.35
CA GLY A 192 10.53 21.69 -4.79
C GLY A 192 11.53 20.63 -5.29
N GLY A 193 11.10 19.82 -6.25
CA GLY A 193 12.01 19.06 -7.09
C GLY A 193 12.10 17.56 -6.80
N ARG A 194 10.98 16.84 -6.86
CA ARG A 194 10.89 15.43 -7.31
C ARG A 194 9.43 15.01 -7.25
N GLU A 195 8.70 15.12 -8.36
CA GLU A 195 7.48 14.33 -8.66
C GLU A 195 6.79 14.89 -9.92
N ARG A 196 7.31 14.53 -11.11
CA ARG A 196 6.60 14.82 -12.38
C ARG A 196 5.45 13.84 -12.65
N SER A 197 5.50 12.63 -12.11
CA SER A 197 4.58 11.53 -12.42
C SER A 197 3.20 11.64 -11.76
N ILE A 198 3.09 12.27 -10.60
CA ILE A 198 1.81 12.44 -9.89
C ILE A 198 1.11 13.74 -10.29
N TRP A 199 1.87 14.80 -10.62
CA TRP A 199 1.30 16.04 -11.16
C TRP A 199 0.67 15.81 -12.54
N GLU A 200 1.28 14.97 -13.39
CA GLU A 200 0.65 14.51 -14.65
C GLU A 200 -0.68 13.80 -14.38
N ALA A 201 -0.73 12.93 -13.37
CA ALA A 201 -1.98 12.25 -12.99
C ALA A 201 -3.04 13.23 -12.46
N ARG A 202 -2.65 14.31 -11.77
CA ARG A 202 -3.58 15.37 -11.35
C ARG A 202 -4.18 16.11 -12.54
N SER A 203 -3.38 16.50 -13.55
CA SER A 203 -3.91 17.11 -14.79
C SER A 203 -4.89 16.16 -15.47
N LEU A 204 -4.55 14.87 -15.56
CA LEU A 204 -5.43 13.84 -16.14
C LEU A 204 -6.74 13.64 -15.35
N LEU A 205 -6.68 13.76 -14.02
CA LEU A 205 -7.87 13.69 -13.17
C LEU A 205 -8.74 14.96 -13.29
N GLU A 206 -8.12 16.14 -13.34
CA GLU A 206 -8.81 17.42 -13.55
C GLU A 206 -9.43 17.52 -14.96
N GLU A 207 -8.84 16.86 -15.96
CA GLU A 207 -9.40 16.73 -17.32
C GLU A 207 -10.55 15.72 -17.41
N GLY A 208 -10.51 14.64 -16.63
CA GLY A 208 -11.47 13.52 -16.72
C GLY A 208 -12.67 13.59 -15.76
N VAL A 209 -12.67 14.52 -14.79
CA VAL A 209 -13.76 14.69 -13.81
C VAL A 209 -14.69 15.83 -14.24
N GLY A 210 -16.00 15.60 -14.16
CA GLY A 210 -16.97 16.68 -14.35
C GLY A 210 -18.26 16.46 -13.56
N TRP A 211 -18.99 17.54 -13.34
CA TRP A 211 -20.21 17.54 -12.54
C TRP A 211 -21.40 16.99 -13.33
N ARG A 212 -22.09 15.98 -12.81
CA ARG A 212 -23.43 15.63 -13.27
C ARG A 212 -24.42 16.57 -12.58
N ILE A 213 -25.02 17.44 -13.38
CA ILE A 213 -26.02 18.39 -12.91
C ILE A 213 -27.32 17.65 -12.60
N ARG A 214 -27.87 17.91 -11.42
CA ARG A 214 -29.21 17.50 -11.00
C ARG A 214 -29.98 18.76 -10.62
N ASN A 215 -29.83 19.25 -9.40
CA ASN A 215 -30.49 20.49 -8.95
C ASN A 215 -29.71 21.76 -9.28
N GLY A 216 -28.45 21.65 -9.70
CA GLY A 216 -27.61 22.77 -10.16
C GLY A 216 -27.21 23.76 -9.07
N ARG A 217 -27.57 23.51 -7.81
CA ARG A 217 -27.32 24.44 -6.70
C ARG A 217 -25.88 24.41 -6.22
N SER A 218 -25.16 23.32 -6.50
CA SER A 218 -23.79 23.11 -6.01
C SER A 218 -22.73 23.35 -7.07
N VAL A 219 -23.14 23.70 -8.29
CA VAL A 219 -22.25 23.83 -9.45
C VAL A 219 -22.26 25.27 -9.94
N ASN A 220 -21.08 25.88 -10.01
CA ASN A 220 -20.89 27.21 -10.55
C ASN A 220 -20.87 27.14 -12.09
N ILE A 221 -21.60 28.05 -12.73
CA ILE A 221 -21.71 28.07 -14.20
C ILE A 221 -20.33 28.22 -14.84
N TRP A 222 -19.49 29.11 -14.32
CA TRP A 222 -18.29 29.59 -15.00
C TRP A 222 -17.02 28.83 -14.61
N ASN A 223 -16.94 28.38 -13.36
CA ASN A 223 -15.70 27.80 -12.80
C ASN A 223 -15.66 26.27 -12.87
N ASP A 224 -16.83 25.62 -12.86
CA ASP A 224 -16.93 24.16 -12.79
C ASP A 224 -17.03 23.51 -14.16
N ALA A 225 -16.52 22.28 -14.27
CA ALA A 225 -16.56 21.48 -15.49
C ALA A 225 -17.86 20.65 -15.53
N TRP A 226 -18.91 21.17 -16.14
CA TRP A 226 -20.23 20.53 -16.16
C TRP A 226 -20.83 20.31 -17.56
N ILE A 227 -20.27 20.89 -18.62
CA ILE A 227 -20.77 20.70 -20.00
C ILE A 227 -20.25 19.38 -20.60
N PRO A 228 -21.12 18.48 -21.08
CA PRO A 228 -20.69 17.25 -21.74
C PRO A 228 -20.02 17.52 -23.10
N GLY A 229 -18.86 16.91 -23.35
CA GLY A 229 -18.22 16.92 -24.67
C GLY A 229 -17.50 18.21 -25.07
N ALA A 230 -17.49 19.24 -24.23
CA ALA A 230 -16.56 20.36 -24.36
C ALA A 230 -15.19 19.90 -23.81
N GLY A 231 -14.07 20.17 -24.49
CA GLY A 231 -12.77 19.54 -24.21
C GLY A 231 -12.38 19.41 -22.73
N ASN A 232 -12.49 20.50 -21.94
CA ASN A 232 -12.23 20.50 -20.49
C ASN A 232 -13.53 20.60 -19.64
N GLY A 233 -14.69 20.41 -20.26
CA GLY A 233 -16.01 20.49 -19.64
C GLY A 233 -16.44 21.88 -19.14
N ARG A 234 -15.61 22.93 -19.31
CA ARG A 234 -15.86 24.30 -18.85
C ARG A 234 -16.37 25.20 -19.95
N ILE A 235 -17.07 26.26 -19.56
CA ILE A 235 -17.53 27.30 -20.47
C ILE A 235 -16.34 28.16 -20.91
N GLN A 236 -16.06 28.16 -22.20
CA GLN A 236 -15.12 29.08 -22.82
C GLN A 236 -15.87 30.36 -23.23
N CYS A 237 -16.16 31.23 -22.26
CA CYS A 237 -16.80 32.52 -22.53
C CYS A 237 -15.81 33.67 -22.23
N GLN A 238 -15.86 34.74 -23.04
CA GLN A 238 -15.00 35.93 -22.90
C GLN A 238 -15.62 37.01 -21.99
N GLN A 239 -16.91 36.90 -21.64
CA GLN A 239 -17.62 37.83 -20.76
C GLN A 239 -18.45 37.07 -19.72
N MET A 240 -18.10 37.25 -18.45
CA MET A 240 -18.79 36.65 -17.31
C MET A 240 -19.95 37.54 -16.89
N ASP A 241 -21.18 37.02 -16.93
CA ASP A 241 -22.34 37.73 -16.38
C ASP A 241 -22.50 37.39 -14.89
N ILE A 242 -22.25 38.37 -14.03
CA ILE A 242 -22.29 38.25 -12.56
C ILE A 242 -23.72 37.94 -12.09
N LYS A 243 -24.73 38.19 -12.92
CA LYS A 243 -26.14 37.91 -12.61
C LYS A 243 -26.42 36.41 -12.41
N TYR A 244 -25.64 35.53 -13.05
CA TYR A 244 -25.81 34.09 -12.99
C TYR A 244 -24.59 33.46 -12.31
N SER A 245 -24.78 32.85 -11.14
CA SER A 245 -23.67 32.26 -10.39
C SER A 245 -23.69 30.73 -10.47
N ASN A 246 -24.86 30.12 -10.32
CA ASN A 246 -25.00 28.68 -10.19
C ASN A 246 -25.89 28.11 -11.29
N VAL A 247 -25.67 26.85 -11.68
CA VAL A 247 -26.40 26.21 -12.78
C VAL A 247 -27.91 26.18 -12.50
N SER A 248 -28.32 26.19 -11.22
CA SER A 248 -29.71 26.38 -10.81
C SER A 248 -30.37 27.63 -11.36
N ASP A 249 -29.62 28.70 -11.60
CA ASP A 249 -30.16 29.98 -12.10
C ASP A 249 -30.64 29.85 -13.56
N LEU A 250 -30.10 28.85 -14.28
CA LEU A 250 -30.43 28.49 -15.66
C LEU A 250 -31.58 27.47 -15.76
N ILE A 251 -32.05 26.94 -14.62
CA ILE A 251 -33.15 25.99 -14.54
C ILE A 251 -34.43 26.76 -14.20
N GLU A 252 -35.56 26.37 -14.79
CA GLU A 252 -36.85 26.98 -14.52
C GLU A 252 -37.39 26.50 -13.16
N ASP A 253 -37.86 27.44 -12.33
CA ASP A 253 -38.20 27.17 -10.93
C ASP A 253 -39.29 26.11 -10.80
N GLY A 254 -38.95 24.97 -10.19
CA GLY A 254 -39.88 23.84 -9.99
C GLY A 254 -40.10 22.97 -11.23
N SER A 255 -39.38 23.23 -12.33
CA SER A 255 -39.42 22.43 -13.55
C SER A 255 -38.11 21.66 -13.77
N VAL A 256 -38.15 20.72 -14.70
CA VAL A 256 -37.01 19.92 -15.20
C VAL A 256 -36.54 20.48 -16.56
N THR A 257 -36.84 21.76 -16.83
CA THR A 257 -36.58 22.46 -18.08
C THR A 257 -35.56 23.58 -17.89
N TRP A 258 -34.76 23.80 -18.92
CA TRP A 258 -33.78 24.88 -18.99
C TRP A 258 -34.43 26.17 -19.47
N LYS A 259 -33.99 27.33 -18.94
CA LYS A 259 -34.39 28.66 -19.42
C LYS A 259 -33.71 28.99 -20.76
N GLN A 260 -34.17 28.35 -21.83
CA GLN A 260 -33.51 28.39 -23.14
C GLN A 260 -33.36 29.82 -23.70
N GLU A 261 -34.30 30.72 -23.44
CA GLU A 261 -34.23 32.10 -23.92
C GLU A 261 -33.11 32.90 -23.26
N GLU A 262 -32.92 32.74 -21.94
CA GLU A 262 -31.83 33.39 -21.19
C GLU A 262 -30.47 32.78 -21.57
N MET A 263 -30.45 31.47 -21.81
CA MET A 263 -29.22 30.76 -22.17
C MET A 263 -28.72 31.07 -23.58
N ARG A 264 -29.60 31.39 -24.55
CA ARG A 264 -29.20 31.84 -25.90
C ARG A 264 -28.40 33.13 -25.89
N ALA A 265 -28.61 33.99 -24.89
CA ALA A 265 -27.84 35.23 -24.72
C ALA A 265 -26.48 34.97 -24.06
N LEU A 266 -26.32 33.86 -23.34
CA LEU A 266 -25.15 33.55 -22.51
C LEU A 266 -24.17 32.55 -23.17
N PHE A 267 -24.67 31.63 -24.00
CA PHE A 267 -23.89 30.54 -24.58
C PHE A 267 -24.02 30.48 -26.10
N GLY A 268 -22.95 30.06 -26.78
CA GLY A 268 -23.01 29.76 -28.21
C GLY A 268 -23.88 28.54 -28.53
N GLU A 269 -24.37 28.44 -29.76
CA GLU A 269 -25.29 27.37 -30.21
C GLU A 269 -24.77 25.94 -29.93
N ASP A 270 -23.47 25.67 -30.09
CA ASP A 270 -22.89 24.35 -29.79
C ASP A 270 -22.93 24.01 -28.28
N GLN A 271 -22.68 25.00 -27.41
CA GLN A 271 -22.74 24.82 -25.95
C GLN A 271 -24.18 24.67 -25.48
N MET A 272 -25.10 25.44 -26.07
CA MET A 272 -26.55 25.33 -25.83
C MET A 272 -27.07 23.91 -26.08
N GLN A 273 -26.73 23.32 -27.23
CA GLN A 273 -27.16 21.95 -27.57
C GLN A 273 -26.65 20.93 -26.54
N ARG A 274 -25.41 21.10 -26.07
CA ARG A 274 -24.82 20.22 -25.06
C ARG A 274 -25.48 20.39 -23.70
N ILE A 275 -25.78 21.62 -23.28
CA ILE A 275 -26.41 21.86 -21.98
C ILE A 275 -27.85 21.33 -21.98
N VAL A 276 -28.62 21.58 -23.04
CA VAL A 276 -30.00 21.09 -23.16
C VAL A 276 -30.07 19.55 -23.22
N SER A 277 -28.99 18.89 -23.68
CA SER A 277 -28.90 17.42 -23.65
C SER A 277 -28.73 16.82 -22.25
N ILE A 278 -28.44 17.63 -21.23
CA ILE A 278 -28.31 17.18 -19.84
C ILE A 278 -29.72 16.92 -19.29
N LEU A 279 -29.97 15.66 -18.93
CA LEU A 279 -31.19 15.26 -18.24
C LEU A 279 -31.17 15.80 -16.81
N LEU A 280 -32.10 16.71 -16.51
CA LEU A 280 -32.34 17.21 -15.17
C LEU A 280 -33.20 16.19 -14.38
N GLU A 281 -33.04 16.17 -13.06
CA GLU A 281 -33.80 15.30 -12.15
C GLU A 281 -34.54 16.15 -11.09
N SER A 282 -35.33 15.51 -10.22
CA SER A 282 -36.09 16.23 -9.19
C SER A 282 -35.20 17.14 -8.34
N SER A 283 -35.77 18.27 -7.90
CA SER A 283 -35.08 19.33 -7.15
C SER A 283 -34.46 18.87 -5.81
N GLU A 284 -34.85 17.69 -5.32
CA GLU A 284 -34.30 17.06 -4.10
C GLU A 284 -32.96 16.36 -4.34
N SER A 285 -32.58 16.10 -5.59
CA SER A 285 -31.35 15.36 -5.93
C SER A 285 -30.13 16.28 -6.02
N GLN A 286 -29.11 16.02 -5.19
CA GLN A 286 -27.86 16.80 -5.20
C GLN A 286 -26.96 16.46 -6.39
N ASP A 287 -26.22 17.47 -6.86
CA ASP A 287 -25.21 17.35 -7.92
C ASP A 287 -24.06 16.40 -7.51
N VAL A 288 -23.54 15.62 -8.45
CA VAL A 288 -22.51 14.59 -8.16
C VAL A 288 -21.33 14.71 -9.12
N LEU A 289 -20.11 14.63 -8.59
CA LEU A 289 -18.89 14.49 -9.39
C LEU A 289 -18.81 13.10 -10.00
N ILE A 290 -18.71 13.04 -11.33
CA ILE A 290 -18.59 11.79 -12.08
C ILE A 290 -17.29 11.77 -12.89
N TRP A 291 -16.76 10.56 -13.07
CA TRP A 291 -15.69 10.33 -14.05
C TRP A 291 -16.30 10.28 -15.45
N ARG A 292 -15.84 11.15 -16.34
CA ARG A 292 -16.32 11.27 -17.73
C ARG A 292 -15.40 10.58 -18.74
N GLY A 293 -14.21 10.13 -18.32
CA GLY A 293 -13.21 9.54 -19.20
C GLY A 293 -12.56 10.57 -20.13
N ARG A 294 -11.50 10.16 -20.83
CA ARG A 294 -10.89 10.99 -21.89
C ARG A 294 -11.80 10.99 -23.11
N ILE A 295 -12.15 12.17 -23.60
CA ILE A 295 -12.69 12.39 -24.95
C ILE A 295 -11.53 12.80 -25.85
#